data_AF-A0A0F9PEM9-F1
#
_entry.id   AF-A0A0F9PEM9-F1
#
_cell.length_a   1.000
_cell.length_b   1.000
_cell.length_c   1.000
_cell.angle_alpha   90.00
_cell.angle_beta   90.00
_cell.angle_gamma   90.00
#
_symmetry.space_group_name_H-M   'P 1'
#
loop_
_entity.id
_entity.type
_entity.pdbx_description
1 polymer ?
#
loop_
_entity_poly.entity_id
_entity_poly.type
_entity_poly.pdbx_seq_one_letter_code
_entity_poly.pdbx_strand_id
1 'polypeptide(L)' 'MKTSSNPKIFSKKCQYCEKEITSLYEKQTDYNLNAHELACKQNPKNMEIDKNE' A
#
# COMPACT_ATOMS: atom_id res chain seq x y z
N MET A 1 0.76 -12.52 31.39
CA MET A 1 0.14 -11.48 30.54
C MET A 1 0.47 -11.81 29.09
N LYS A 2 -0.50 -12.27 28.29
CA LYS A 2 -0.27 -12.48 26.85
C LYS A 2 -0.40 -11.12 26.19
N THR A 3 0.71 -10.45 25.91
CA THR A 3 0.71 -9.21 25.14
C THR A 3 0.31 -9.57 23.72
N SER A 4 -0.95 -9.32 23.38
CA SER A 4 -1.43 -9.33 21.99
C SER A 4 -0.76 -8.17 21.27
N SER A 5 0.48 -8.36 20.83
CA SER A 5 1.20 -7.43 19.97
C SER A 5 0.61 -7.56 18.57
N ASN A 6 -0.56 -6.98 18.35
CA ASN A 6 -1.09 -6.84 17.00
C ASN A 6 -0.16 -5.86 16.27
N PRO A 7 0.62 -6.28 15.27
CA PRO A 7 1.52 -5.37 14.58
C PRO A 7 0.68 -4.24 13.97
N LYS A 8 1.09 -3.00 14.19
CA LYS A 8 0.39 -1.85 13.62
C LYS A 8 0.55 -1.91 12.11
N ILE A 9 -0.51 -2.35 11.41
CA ILE A 9 -0.56 -2.34 9.94
C ILE A 9 -0.85 -0.92 9.51
N PHE A 10 0.04 -0.36 8.69
CA PHE A 10 -0.13 0.94 8.07
C PHE A 10 -0.78 0.75 6.71
N SER A 11 -1.99 1.25 6.53
CA SER A 11 -2.69 1.28 5.24
C SER A 11 -2.82 2.70 4.70
N LYS A 12 -2.64 2.86 3.39
CA LYS A 12 -2.94 4.11 2.66
C LYS A 12 -3.64 3.79 1.35
N LYS A 13 -4.59 4.64 0.95
CA LYS A 13 -5.38 4.46 -0.27
C LYS A 13 -4.82 5.34 -1.40
N CYS A 14 -4.66 4.76 -2.59
CA CYS A 14 -4.28 5.48 -3.79
C CYS A 14 -5.44 6.39 -4.26
N GLN A 15 -5.16 7.65 -4.57
CA GLN A 15 -6.18 8.60 -5.02
C GLN A 15 -6.69 8.34 -6.46
N TYR A 16 -5.94 7.58 -7.27
CA TYR A 16 -6.25 7.39 -8.69
C TYR A 16 -7.05 6.13 -8.98
N CYS A 17 -6.69 5.02 -8.34
CA CYS A 17 -7.31 3.70 -8.57
C CYS A 17 -8.02 3.14 -7.33
N GLU A 18 -8.01 3.91 -6.23
CA GLU A 18 -8.66 3.56 -4.97
C GLU A 18 -8.14 2.28 -4.29
N LYS A 19 -7.02 1.73 -4.75
CA LYS A 19 -6.39 0.56 -4.12
C LYS A 19 -5.80 0.90 -2.76
N GLU A 20 -5.96 -0.02 -1.82
CA GLU A 20 -5.34 0.06 -0.51
C GLU A 20 -3.96 -0.59 -0.54
N ILE A 21 -2.94 0.19 -0.15
CA ILE A 21 -1.56 -0.26 0.02
C ILE A 21 -1.33 -0.43 1.51
N THR A 22 -1.03 -1.66 1.94
CA THR A 22 -0.77 -2.00 3.35
C THR A 22 0.68 -2.44 3.54
N SER A 23 1.25 -2.12 4.69
CA SER A 23 2.55 -2.65 5.12
C SER A 23 2.70 -2.58 6.64
N LEU A 24 3.68 -3.33 7.17
CA LEU A 24 4.05 -3.30 8.58
C LEU A 24 4.89 -2.06 8.95
N TYR A 25 5.47 -1.40 7.94
CA TYR A 25 6.36 -0.26 8.11
C TYR A 25 5.80 0.98 7.40
N GLU A 26 5.60 2.06 8.13
CA GLU A 26 5.05 3.32 7.60
C GLU A 26 5.84 3.83 6.38
N LYS A 27 7.18 3.90 6.47
CA LYS A 27 8.05 4.32 5.36
C LYS A 27 7.89 3.46 4.11
N GLN A 28 7.64 2.16 4.28
CA GLN A 28 7.44 1.24 3.17
C GLN A 28 6.06 1.46 2.54
N THR A 29 5.02 1.68 3.35
CA THR A 29 3.69 2.07 2.86
C THR A 29 3.76 3.37 2.06
N ASP A 30 4.46 4.39 2.56
CA ASP A 30 4.65 5.67 1.86
C ASP A 30 5.41 5.52 0.54
N TYR A 31 6.51 4.76 0.54
CA TYR A 31 7.27 4.48 -0.68
C TYR A 31 6.43 3.73 -1.72
N ASN A 32 5.73 2.67 -1.29
CA ASN A 32 4.88 1.87 -2.16
C ASN A 32 3.70 2.69 -2.71
N LEU A 33 3.08 3.53 -1.88
CA LEU A 33 1.99 4.41 -2.29
C LEU A 33 2.48 5.40 -3.35
N ASN A 34 3.61 6.07 -3.13
CA ASN A 34 4.15 7.04 -4.08
C ASN A 34 4.50 6.38 -5.43
N ALA A 35 5.20 5.25 -5.41
CA ALA A 35 5.53 4.49 -6.61
C ALA A 35 4.26 4.05 -7.37
N HIS A 36 3.24 3.62 -6.63
CA HIS A 36 1.96 3.22 -7.20
C HIS A 36 1.18 4.41 -7.78
N GLU A 37 1.12 5.55 -7.09
CA GLU A 37 0.48 6.77 -7.56
C GLU A 37 1.15 7.32 -8.81
N LEU A 38 2.49 7.30 -8.89
CA LEU A 38 3.24 7.67 -10.09
C LEU A 38 2.91 6.75 -11.28
N ALA A 39 2.76 5.46 -11.04
CA ALA A 39 2.38 4.50 -12.07
C ALA A 39 0.91 4.69 -12.51
N CYS A 40 -0.02 4.85 -11.56
CA CYS A 40 -1.44 5.10 -11.84
C CYS A 40 -1.68 6.43 -12.56
N LYS A 41 -0.96 7.49 -12.19
CA LYS A 41 -1.02 8.79 -12.85
C LYS A 41 -0.61 8.69 -14.33
N GLN A 42 0.37 7.83 -14.64
CA GLN A 42 0.85 7.61 -16.01
C GLN A 42 -0.01 6.60 -16.79
N ASN A 43 -0.71 5.70 -16.09
CA ASN A 43 -1.59 4.69 -16.69
C ASN A 43 -2.86 4.48 -15.85
N PRO A 44 -3.97 5.16 -16.17
CA PRO A 44 -5.21 5.06 -15.39
C PRO A 44 -5.95 3.73 -15.56
N LYS A 45 -5.42 2.74 -16.29
CA LYS A 45 -6.18 1.55 -16.69
C LYS A 45 -5.69 0.19 -16.24
N ASN A 46 -4.48 -0.02 -15.70
CA ASN A 46 -4.11 -1.39 -15.32
C ASN A 46 -2.87 -1.43 -14.42
N MET A 47 -3.06 -1.65 -13.11
CA MET A 47 -2.02 -2.25 -12.27
C MET A 47 -2.69 -3.10 -11.20
N GLU A 48 -3.25 -4.23 -11.63
CA GLU A 48 -3.40 -5.45 -10.83
C GLU A 48 -2.00 -5.99 -10.54
N ILE A 49 -1.28 -5.37 -9.60
CA ILE A 49 -0.08 -5.97 -9.03
C ILE A 49 -0.52 -6.61 -7.72
N ASP A 50 -1.00 -7.83 -7.87
CA ASP A 50 -1.02 -8.86 -6.85
C ASP A 50 0.39 -8.97 -6.26
N LYS A 51 0.53 -8.76 -4.95
CA LYS A 51 1.76 -9.10 -4.22
C LYS A 51 1.47 -10.32 -3.37
N ASN A 52 1.64 -11.49 -3.99
CA ASN A 52 1.82 -12.74 -3.29
C ASN A 52 3.32 -13.03 -3.23
N GLU A 53 3.93 -12.84 -2.06
CA GLU A 53 5.20 -13.46 -1.66
C GLU A 53 5.02 -14.08 -0.27
#